data_AF-M5ECA2-F1
#
_entry.id   AF-M5ECA2-F1
#
_cell.length_a   1.000
_cell.length_b   1.000
_cell.length_c   1.000
_cell.angle_alpha   90.00
_cell.angle_beta   90.00
_cell.angle_gamma   90.00
#
_symmetry.space_group_name_H-M   'P 1'
#
loop_
_entity.id
_entity.type
_entity.pdbx_description
1 polymer ?
#
loop_
_entity_poly.entity_id
_entity_poly.type
_entity_poly.pdbx_seq_one_letter_code
_entity_poly.pdbx_strand_id
1 'polypeptide(L)'
;MRRFLARARAPPRDAGPDASDGRGLGAAEECEREDATYPSYAEVRHTPPPATPWHRDAKGEGLPSLLPGVRPKKSEHVGRPRRHRPPFAIRRRIPAVDLGADLHQLELNDAPLPPTRCASEEAVPAYLAEFFHAEPTDADWECVHELGELVNQSPAHSKAALRALQHELRGPMVAAQCRAVRTWGVWSMHAGRYFAEVATNTQLLAQLEDILTNPLTYPALRSDALLVVGALASRSRQNDRLHKVARLWARTRPSTSPEHGVPLSAPLFCDGAPSEAGDDPYGEPVVPSPPSPPLLPAQDPASIPPRTVHVPDSLSPGLPLPHAVPASLTPSHSSHGSCRADMDGERRALVEQKCHTAKMNAALLTELVESGEDDAALLDEIHAKIQEAQCELEPHLAWASERASTLEGAALCVAEELLHTILSALSSANEALALRDTQSGAACIHGDSFDASEDEGVPAQPSAKALGKRRALDEPCKPPLPPLPDS
;
A
#
# COMPACT_ATOMS: atom_id res chain seq x y z
N MET A 1 42.35 36.04 7.95
CA MET A 1 43.46 35.69 8.88
C MET A 1 43.57 34.16 8.91
N ARG A 2 44.24 33.59 7.89
CA ARG A 2 45.52 32.84 7.97
C ARG A 2 45.51 31.57 8.85
N ARG A 3 45.45 30.42 8.15
CA ARG A 3 46.25 29.18 8.25
C ARG A 3 46.90 28.80 9.59
N PHE A 4 46.76 27.53 10.00
CA PHE A 4 47.83 26.66 10.57
C PHE A 4 47.37 25.17 10.51
N LEU A 5 47.79 24.39 9.50
CA LEU A 5 48.75 23.25 9.51
C LEU A 5 48.38 22.09 10.46
N ALA A 6 47.96 20.91 9.99
CA ALA A 6 48.72 19.82 9.33
C ALA A 6 49.67 19.02 10.25
N ARG A 7 49.38 17.73 10.46
CA ARG A 7 50.42 16.68 10.62
C ARG A 7 49.91 15.29 10.26
N ALA A 8 50.59 14.67 9.30
CA ALA A 8 50.37 13.35 8.75
C ALA A 8 50.95 12.21 9.61
N ARG A 9 50.44 10.98 9.43
CA ARG A 9 51.24 9.73 9.42
C ARG A 9 50.42 8.50 9.00
N ALA A 10 50.84 7.89 7.90
CA ALA A 10 50.70 6.48 7.50
C ALA A 10 51.93 6.17 6.60
N PRO A 11 52.27 4.91 6.22
CA PRO A 11 51.99 3.57 6.78
C PRO A 11 53.33 2.79 7.02
N PRO A 12 53.35 1.44 7.05
CA PRO A 12 53.89 0.75 5.86
C PRO A 12 53.20 -0.58 5.46
N ARG A 13 53.36 -0.91 4.17
CA ARG A 13 53.23 -2.21 3.49
C ARG A 13 54.57 -2.95 3.53
N ASP A 14 54.55 -4.29 3.40
CA ASP A 14 55.42 -5.12 2.53
C ASP A 14 55.02 -6.62 2.70
N ALA A 15 54.59 -7.30 1.61
CA ALA A 15 55.33 -8.25 0.76
C ALA A 15 55.40 -9.67 1.38
N GLY A 16 54.87 -10.75 0.78
CA GLY A 16 55.21 -11.38 -0.50
C GLY A 16 54.88 -12.90 -0.47
N PRO A 17 55.31 -13.75 -1.43
CA PRO A 17 54.39 -14.54 -2.29
C PRO A 17 54.66 -16.08 -2.39
N ASP A 18 53.93 -16.72 -3.35
CA ASP A 18 54.19 -17.96 -4.11
C ASP A 18 54.04 -19.36 -3.48
N ALA A 19 53.23 -20.21 -4.15
CA ALA A 19 53.65 -21.54 -4.64
C ALA A 19 52.55 -22.27 -5.45
N SER A 20 52.99 -22.80 -6.58
CA SER A 20 52.25 -23.49 -7.64
C SER A 20 52.30 -25.03 -7.50
N ASP A 21 51.46 -25.69 -8.32
CA ASP A 21 51.62 -27.00 -8.96
C ASP A 21 51.44 -28.33 -8.19
N GLY A 22 50.71 -29.26 -8.83
CA GLY A 22 50.73 -30.68 -8.51
C GLY A 22 49.68 -31.54 -9.24
N ARG A 23 50.03 -32.09 -10.41
CA ARG A 23 49.29 -33.11 -11.17
C ARG A 23 49.22 -34.47 -10.45
N GLY A 24 48.23 -35.29 -10.78
CA GLY A 24 48.25 -36.73 -10.48
C GLY A 24 47.18 -37.53 -11.23
N LEU A 25 47.62 -38.42 -12.12
CA LEU A 25 46.86 -39.38 -12.93
C LEU A 25 46.55 -40.68 -12.14
N GLY A 26 45.50 -41.40 -12.55
CA GLY A 26 45.23 -42.82 -12.23
C GLY A 26 43.79 -43.17 -12.64
N ALA A 27 43.53 -43.78 -13.80
CA ALA A 27 43.71 -45.17 -14.21
C ALA A 27 42.69 -46.15 -13.57
N ALA A 28 41.79 -46.63 -14.45
CA ALA A 28 41.11 -47.93 -14.54
C ALA A 28 40.52 -48.58 -13.28
N GLU A 29 39.22 -48.87 -13.32
CA GLU A 29 38.75 -50.25 -13.10
C GLU A 29 37.35 -50.47 -13.72
N GLU A 30 37.28 -51.61 -14.40
CA GLU A 30 36.21 -52.20 -15.18
C GLU A 30 35.28 -52.96 -14.21
N CYS A 31 33.96 -52.79 -14.32
CA CYS A 31 33.03 -53.67 -13.61
C CYS A 31 31.73 -53.80 -14.41
N GLU A 32 31.62 -54.94 -15.08
CA GLU A 32 30.38 -55.52 -15.59
C GLU A 32 29.35 -55.65 -14.47
N ARG A 33 28.06 -55.34 -14.73
CA ARG A 33 26.94 -56.26 -14.43
C ARG A 33 25.54 -55.68 -14.67
N GLU A 34 24.80 -56.49 -15.43
CA GLU A 34 23.43 -57.00 -15.18
C GLU A 34 22.22 -56.06 -15.29
N ASP A 35 21.47 -56.34 -16.37
CA ASP A 35 20.02 -56.31 -16.53
C ASP A 35 19.19 -56.35 -15.24
N ALA A 36 18.29 -55.38 -15.09
CA ALA A 36 17.07 -55.57 -14.31
C ALA A 36 15.92 -54.68 -14.81
N THR A 37 14.98 -55.36 -15.45
CA THR A 37 13.62 -54.97 -15.82
C THR A 37 12.87 -54.25 -14.69
N TYR A 38 12.32 -53.06 -14.96
CA TYR A 38 11.37 -52.37 -14.07
C TYR A 38 9.92 -52.73 -14.45
N PRO A 39 9.06 -53.13 -13.48
CA PRO A 39 7.64 -53.33 -13.74
C PRO A 39 6.83 -52.04 -13.56
N SER A 40 5.77 -52.01 -14.36
CA SER A 40 4.66 -51.06 -14.44
C SER A 40 4.06 -50.66 -13.07
N TYR A 41 3.83 -49.36 -12.87
CA TYR A 41 3.05 -48.81 -11.76
C TYR A 41 1.54 -49.02 -12.01
N ALA A 42 0.90 -49.74 -11.09
CA ALA A 42 -0.55 -49.87 -11.01
C ALA A 42 -1.16 -48.78 -10.10
N GLU A 43 -2.36 -48.35 -10.47
CA GLU A 43 -3.22 -47.36 -9.81
C GLU A 43 -3.43 -47.64 -8.32
N VAL A 44 -3.25 -46.60 -7.49
CA VAL A 44 -3.72 -46.58 -6.10
C VAL A 44 -4.95 -45.69 -6.01
N ARG A 45 -6.11 -46.32 -5.79
CA ARG A 45 -7.38 -45.64 -5.48
C ARG A 45 -7.39 -45.21 -4.01
N HIS A 46 -7.65 -43.92 -3.78
CA HIS A 46 -7.88 -43.36 -2.44
C HIS A 46 -9.28 -43.71 -1.92
N THR A 47 -9.34 -44.28 -0.72
CA THR A 47 -10.56 -44.35 0.12
C THR A 47 -10.44 -43.32 1.26
N PRO A 48 -11.54 -42.60 1.60
CA PRO A 48 -11.54 -41.63 2.70
C PRO A 48 -11.78 -42.28 4.08
N PRO A 49 -11.27 -41.70 5.17
CA PRO A 49 -11.50 -42.20 6.53
C PRO A 49 -12.85 -41.76 7.12
N PRO A 50 -13.44 -42.54 8.06
CA PRO A 50 -14.73 -42.25 8.67
C PRO A 50 -14.64 -41.25 9.83
N ALA A 51 -15.71 -40.47 9.99
CA ALA A 51 -15.90 -39.45 11.02
C ALA A 51 -16.10 -40.02 12.43
N THR A 52 -15.52 -39.37 13.44
CA THR A 52 -15.74 -39.65 14.86
C THR A 52 -16.72 -38.65 15.48
N PRO A 53 -17.66 -39.09 16.35
CA PRO A 53 -18.60 -38.21 17.03
C PRO A 53 -18.08 -37.78 18.42
N TRP A 54 -18.14 -36.48 18.71
CA TRP A 54 -17.84 -35.92 20.03
C TRP A 54 -19.12 -35.87 20.87
N HIS A 55 -19.19 -36.73 21.89
CA HIS A 55 -20.18 -36.66 22.96
C HIS A 55 -19.77 -35.59 23.98
N ARG A 56 -20.71 -34.72 24.31
CA ARG A 56 -20.61 -33.67 25.33
C ARG A 56 -21.32 -34.18 26.59
N ASP A 57 -20.57 -34.39 27.68
CA ASP A 57 -21.16 -34.65 29.00
C ASP A 57 -20.75 -33.59 30.02
N ALA A 58 -21.78 -33.14 30.74
CA ALA A 58 -21.75 -32.20 31.84
C ALA A 58 -21.82 -32.96 33.18
N LYS A 59 -21.05 -32.49 34.17
CA LYS A 59 -21.17 -32.63 35.65
C LYS A 59 -19.84 -32.10 36.21
N GLY A 60 -19.73 -31.27 37.25
CA GLY A 60 -20.58 -30.99 38.40
C GLY A 60 -19.68 -31.08 39.65
N GLU A 61 -19.80 -30.10 40.57
CA GLU A 61 -19.24 -30.09 41.94
C GLU A 61 -17.72 -29.83 42.05
N GLY A 62 -17.14 -29.11 43.03
CA GLY A 62 -17.59 -28.47 44.25
C GLY A 62 -16.37 -27.83 44.95
N LEU A 63 -16.59 -26.74 45.68
CA LEU A 63 -15.65 -26.03 46.59
C LEU A 63 -15.01 -26.98 47.64
N PRO A 64 -13.82 -26.69 48.23
CA PRO A 64 -13.70 -25.58 49.20
C PRO A 64 -12.36 -24.82 49.27
N SER A 65 -12.50 -23.58 49.74
CA SER A 65 -11.47 -22.69 50.28
C SER A 65 -10.78 -23.27 51.53
N LEU A 66 -9.50 -22.92 51.74
CA LEU A 66 -8.89 -22.45 53.02
C LEU A 66 -7.36 -22.63 52.96
N LEU A 67 -6.60 -21.53 52.99
CA LEU A 67 -5.62 -21.16 54.04
C LEU A 67 -4.60 -20.10 53.56
N PRO A 68 -4.01 -19.32 54.49
CA PRO A 68 -3.39 -18.02 54.20
C PRO A 68 -1.86 -17.97 54.38
N GLY A 69 -1.27 -16.91 53.82
CA GLY A 69 -0.19 -16.19 54.49
C GLY A 69 1.24 -16.47 54.01
N VAL A 70 1.74 -15.61 53.11
CA VAL A 70 3.19 -15.37 52.95
C VAL A 70 3.45 -13.86 52.92
N ARG A 71 4.21 -13.40 53.91
CA ARG A 71 4.63 -12.01 54.14
C ARG A 71 5.60 -11.53 53.04
N PRO A 72 5.55 -10.26 52.60
CA PRO A 72 6.66 -9.68 51.84
C PRO A 72 7.77 -9.20 52.79
N LYS A 73 9.01 -9.58 52.47
CA LYS A 73 10.23 -9.12 53.13
C LYS A 73 10.52 -7.66 52.75
N LYS A 74 10.85 -6.87 53.78
CA LYS A 74 11.56 -5.58 53.73
C LYS A 74 12.71 -5.64 52.73
N SER A 75 12.75 -4.70 51.78
CA SER A 75 13.99 -4.30 51.12
C SER A 75 14.40 -2.92 51.62
N GLU A 76 15.63 -2.86 52.11
CA GLU A 76 16.29 -1.71 52.67
C GLU A 76 16.50 -0.60 51.63
N HIS A 77 16.28 0.62 52.09
CA HIS A 77 16.78 1.85 51.49
C HIS A 77 18.31 1.85 51.48
N VAL A 78 18.91 1.79 50.29
CA VAL A 78 20.29 2.24 50.07
C VAL A 78 20.25 3.50 49.22
N GLY A 79 20.66 4.60 49.85
CA GLY A 79 20.67 5.94 49.28
C GLY A 79 21.54 6.05 48.04
N ARG A 80 21.08 6.87 47.09
CA ARG A 80 21.92 7.42 46.02
C ARG A 80 21.97 8.94 46.11
N PRO A 81 23.14 9.53 45.80
CA PRO A 81 23.44 10.92 46.10
C PRO A 81 22.75 11.89 45.15
N ARG A 82 22.26 13.00 45.74
CA ARG A 82 21.78 14.19 45.04
C ARG A 82 22.86 14.73 44.10
N ARG A 83 22.60 14.68 42.80
CA ARG A 83 23.34 15.50 41.81
C ARG A 83 22.63 16.83 41.63
N HIS A 84 23.37 17.89 41.91
CA HIS A 84 23.01 19.27 41.66
C HIS A 84 22.62 19.49 40.20
N ARG A 85 21.41 20.01 39.96
CA ARG A 85 21.01 20.64 38.70
C ARG A 85 21.40 22.13 38.75
N PRO A 86 22.11 22.68 37.76
CA PRO A 86 22.25 24.12 37.60
C PRO A 86 20.98 24.72 36.94
N PRO A 87 20.56 25.94 37.31
CA PRO A 87 19.47 26.63 36.65
C PRO A 87 20.01 27.38 35.42
N PHE A 88 19.61 26.98 34.23
CA PHE A 88 19.73 27.82 33.03
C PHE A 88 18.38 28.45 32.73
N ALA A 89 18.18 29.65 33.26
CA ALA A 89 17.12 30.55 32.82
C ALA A 89 17.69 31.43 31.69
N ILE A 90 17.38 31.10 30.43
CA ILE A 90 17.60 32.00 29.30
C ILE A 90 16.28 32.73 29.06
N ARG A 91 16.12 33.89 29.70
CA ARG A 91 15.14 34.90 29.31
C ARG A 91 15.61 35.52 27.99
N ARG A 92 14.97 35.16 26.87
CA ARG A 92 15.02 35.99 25.66
C ARG A 92 13.98 37.09 25.81
N ARG A 93 14.45 38.34 25.91
CA ARG A 93 13.64 39.56 25.73
C ARG A 93 13.16 39.57 24.28
N ILE A 94 11.85 39.50 24.09
CA ILE A 94 11.19 39.90 22.86
C ILE A 94 10.94 41.42 23.00
N PRO A 95 11.31 42.26 22.03
CA PRO A 95 11.00 43.68 22.08
C PRO A 95 9.49 43.86 21.97
N ALA A 96 8.94 44.68 22.87
CA ALA A 96 7.56 45.12 22.83
C ALA A 96 7.35 45.93 21.54
N VAL A 97 6.54 45.41 20.63
CA VAL A 97 5.98 46.19 19.53
C VAL A 97 4.66 46.73 20.04
N ASP A 98 4.63 48.04 20.21
CA ASP A 98 3.48 48.83 20.60
C ASP A 98 2.52 48.92 19.39
N LEU A 99 1.52 48.04 19.36
CA LEU A 99 0.39 48.13 18.44
C LEU A 99 -0.79 48.68 19.23
N GLY A 100 -0.88 50.01 19.22
CA GLY A 100 -2.01 50.75 19.72
C GLY A 100 -3.26 50.50 18.88
N ALA A 101 -4.35 50.26 19.59
CA ALA A 101 -5.71 50.71 19.29
C ALA A 101 -6.30 50.35 17.92
N ASP A 102 -6.86 49.15 17.82
CA ASP A 102 -8.20 48.92 17.24
C ASP A 102 -8.69 47.53 17.64
N LEU A 103 -9.26 47.44 18.86
CA LEU A 103 -9.81 46.23 19.45
C LEU A 103 -11.22 46.52 19.98
N HIS A 104 -12.15 46.78 19.06
CA HIS A 104 -13.57 46.60 19.30
C HIS A 104 -14.17 45.89 18.08
N GLN A 105 -14.83 44.74 18.32
CA GLN A 105 -15.61 43.91 17.38
C GLN A 105 -14.88 42.80 16.60
N LEU A 106 -14.15 41.94 17.31
CA LEU A 106 -14.18 40.50 16.98
C LEU A 106 -14.85 39.81 18.16
N GLU A 107 -16.17 39.62 18.06
CA GLU A 107 -16.90 38.70 18.93
C GLU A 107 -16.21 37.34 18.85
N LEU A 108 -15.66 36.92 19.99
CA LEU A 108 -15.26 35.55 20.24
C LEU A 108 -16.46 34.65 19.92
N ASN A 109 -16.39 33.96 18.78
CA ASN A 109 -17.06 32.69 18.64
C ASN A 109 -16.34 31.72 19.58
N ASP A 110 -16.79 31.67 20.84
CA ASP A 110 -16.55 30.58 21.79
C ASP A 110 -17.23 29.30 21.25
N ALA A 111 -16.79 28.84 20.07
CA ALA A 111 -17.03 27.47 19.65
C ALA A 111 -16.28 26.61 20.67
N PRO A 112 -16.98 25.74 21.44
CA PRO A 112 -16.32 24.89 22.42
C PRO A 112 -15.25 24.08 21.67
N LEU A 113 -13.98 24.33 21.98
CA LEU A 113 -12.89 23.48 21.50
C LEU A 113 -13.32 22.04 21.78
N PRO A 114 -13.27 21.14 20.78
CA PRO A 114 -13.68 19.76 20.97
C PRO A 114 -12.94 19.24 22.20
N PRO A 115 -13.67 18.67 23.18
CA PRO A 115 -13.09 18.32 24.47
C PRO A 115 -11.83 17.50 24.18
N THR A 116 -10.68 18.01 24.62
CA THR A 116 -9.41 17.29 24.55
C THR A 116 -9.67 16.01 25.34
N ARG A 117 -9.99 14.93 24.62
CA ARG A 117 -10.40 13.68 25.24
C ARG A 117 -9.18 13.22 26.03
N CYS A 118 -9.22 13.37 27.35
CA CYS A 118 -8.33 12.67 28.27
C CYS A 118 -8.68 11.19 28.15
N ALA A 119 -8.24 10.57 27.04
CA ALA A 119 -8.41 9.17 26.80
C ALA A 119 -7.69 8.43 27.94
N SER A 120 -8.40 7.54 28.60
CA SER A 120 -7.78 6.62 29.56
C SER A 120 -6.76 5.76 28.83
N GLU A 121 -5.76 5.24 29.56
CA GLU A 121 -4.78 4.28 29.02
C GLU A 121 -5.46 3.11 28.29
N GLU A 122 -6.63 2.72 28.78
CA GLU A 122 -7.47 1.64 28.26
C GLU A 122 -8.17 1.97 26.94
N ALA A 123 -8.30 3.25 26.58
CA ALA A 123 -8.95 3.66 25.34
C ALA A 123 -8.01 3.58 24.13
N VAL A 124 -6.69 3.67 24.33
CA VAL A 124 -5.70 3.64 23.22
C VAL A 124 -5.80 2.35 22.38
N PRO A 125 -5.85 1.14 22.96
CA PRO A 125 -6.02 -0.08 22.17
C PRO A 125 -7.33 -0.12 21.37
N ALA A 126 -8.42 0.44 21.91
CA ALA A 126 -9.70 0.46 21.22
C ALA A 126 -9.68 1.37 19.98
N TYR A 127 -9.13 2.58 20.12
CA TYR A 127 -8.96 3.49 18.97
C TYR A 127 -8.04 2.91 17.90
N LEU A 128 -7.01 2.17 18.29
CA LEU A 128 -6.12 1.52 17.33
C LEU A 128 -6.77 0.33 16.64
N ALA A 129 -7.54 -0.47 17.37
CA ALA A 129 -8.30 -1.55 16.76
C ALA A 129 -9.31 -0.99 15.73
N GLU A 130 -10.03 0.07 16.08
CA GLU A 130 -10.94 0.78 15.18
C GLU A 130 -10.20 1.28 13.93
N PHE A 131 -9.07 1.96 14.12
CA PHE A 131 -8.24 2.44 13.00
C PHE A 131 -7.74 1.29 12.12
N PHE A 132 -7.21 0.19 12.67
CA PHE A 132 -6.68 -0.90 11.85
C PHE A 132 -7.75 -1.65 11.05
N HIS A 133 -8.98 -1.69 11.55
CA HIS A 133 -10.09 -2.41 10.93
C HIS A 133 -11.00 -1.54 10.07
N ALA A 134 -10.86 -0.22 10.11
CA ALA A 134 -11.56 0.67 9.20
C ALA A 134 -11.16 0.39 7.74
N GLU A 135 -11.99 0.81 6.79
CA GLU A 135 -11.60 0.83 5.39
C GLU A 135 -10.49 1.90 5.20
N PRO A 136 -9.49 1.66 4.34
CA PRO A 136 -8.47 2.64 4.03
C PRO A 136 -9.09 3.89 3.40
N THR A 137 -8.69 5.06 3.88
CA THR A 137 -9.16 6.35 3.35
C THR A 137 -7.99 7.31 3.14
N ASP A 138 -8.16 8.34 2.31
CA ASP A 138 -7.14 9.39 2.16
C ASP A 138 -6.87 10.16 3.46
N ALA A 139 -7.81 10.12 4.42
CA ALA A 139 -7.68 10.71 5.75
C ALA A 139 -6.83 9.87 6.71
N ASP A 140 -6.41 8.66 6.31
CA ASP A 140 -5.62 7.76 7.16
C ASP A 140 -4.30 8.39 7.59
N TRP A 141 -3.69 9.20 6.71
CA TRP A 141 -2.47 9.94 7.03
C TRP A 141 -2.67 10.93 8.18
N GLU A 142 -3.80 11.65 8.21
CA GLU A 142 -4.12 12.58 9.29
C GLU A 142 -4.43 11.80 10.58
N CYS A 143 -5.25 10.76 10.47
CA CYS A 143 -5.64 9.93 11.59
C CYS A 143 -4.44 9.26 12.28
N VAL A 144 -3.48 8.72 11.52
CA VAL A 144 -2.29 8.10 12.10
C VAL A 144 -1.41 9.11 12.85
N HIS A 145 -1.38 10.37 12.40
CA HIS A 145 -0.66 11.44 13.08
C HIS A 145 -1.36 11.86 14.37
N GLU A 146 -2.69 12.02 14.37
CA GLU A 146 -3.48 12.30 15.58
C GLU A 146 -3.33 11.21 16.64
N LEU A 147 -3.42 9.94 16.21
CA LEU A 147 -3.17 8.80 17.10
C LEU A 147 -1.71 8.80 17.60
N GLY A 148 -0.76 9.21 16.76
CA GLY A 148 0.64 9.37 17.14
C GLY A 148 0.83 10.38 18.28
N GLU A 149 0.11 11.50 18.26
CA GLU A 149 0.11 12.48 19.34
C GLU A 149 -0.47 11.88 20.63
N LEU A 150 -1.62 11.20 20.55
CA LEU A 150 -2.22 10.49 21.69
C LEU A 150 -1.25 9.47 22.32
N VAL A 151 -0.60 8.65 21.49
CA VAL A 151 0.37 7.64 21.90
C VAL A 151 1.59 8.25 22.58
N ASN A 152 1.97 9.48 22.21
CA ASN A 152 3.08 10.23 22.80
C ASN A 152 2.71 11.08 24.03
N GLN A 153 1.46 11.09 24.48
CA GLN A 153 1.09 11.83 25.70
C GLN A 153 1.70 11.22 26.97
N SER A 154 1.91 9.89 26.99
CA SER A 154 2.45 9.21 28.16
C SER A 154 3.21 7.92 27.79
N PRO A 155 4.17 7.47 28.63
CA PRO A 155 4.84 6.19 28.43
C PRO A 155 3.89 4.99 28.58
N ALA A 156 2.74 5.17 29.25
CA ALA A 156 1.72 4.15 29.39
C ALA A 156 0.95 3.96 28.08
N HIS A 157 0.52 5.07 27.45
CA HIS A 157 -0.08 5.07 26.10
C HIS A 157 0.84 4.44 25.06
N SER A 158 2.13 4.80 25.06
CA SER A 158 3.12 4.21 24.17
C SER A 158 3.24 2.68 24.32
N LYS A 159 3.17 2.16 25.55
CA LYS A 159 3.19 0.71 25.81
C LYS A 159 1.89 0.02 25.42
N ALA A 160 0.75 0.64 25.68
CA ALA A 160 -0.56 0.14 25.27
C ALA A 160 -0.64 0.04 23.74
N ALA A 161 -0.20 1.09 23.04
CA ALA A 161 -0.12 1.11 21.59
C ALA A 161 0.80 0.03 21.02
N LEU A 162 1.98 -0.17 21.62
CA LEU A 162 2.87 -1.26 21.21
C LEU A 162 2.21 -2.64 21.37
N ARG A 163 1.48 -2.88 22.46
CA ARG A 163 0.76 -4.15 22.65
C ARG A 163 -0.36 -4.33 21.62
N ALA A 164 -1.08 -3.26 21.28
CA ALA A 164 -2.10 -3.28 20.24
C ALA A 164 -1.48 -3.61 18.87
N LEU A 165 -0.36 -2.98 18.49
CA LEU A 165 0.38 -3.31 17.26
C LEU A 165 0.81 -4.79 17.23
N GLN A 166 1.38 -5.31 18.32
CA GLN A 166 1.78 -6.71 18.41
C GLN A 166 0.60 -7.69 18.36
N HIS A 167 -0.56 -7.28 18.87
CA HIS A 167 -1.78 -8.07 18.78
C HIS A 167 -2.24 -8.12 17.31
N GLU A 168 -2.29 -6.97 16.65
CA GLU A 168 -2.76 -6.86 15.27
C GLU A 168 -1.87 -7.62 14.28
N LEU A 169 -0.55 -7.55 14.45
CA LEU A 169 0.40 -8.30 13.61
C LEU A 169 0.23 -9.83 13.68
N ARG A 170 -0.44 -10.36 14.71
CA ARG A 170 -0.78 -11.79 14.83
C ARG A 170 -2.23 -12.09 14.45
N GLY A 171 -3.01 -11.08 14.13
CA GLY A 171 -4.40 -11.22 13.71
C GLY A 171 -4.53 -11.96 12.37
N PRO A 172 -5.75 -12.39 12.01
CA PRO A 172 -5.98 -13.08 10.74
C PRO A 172 -6.10 -12.13 9.53
N MET A 173 -6.31 -10.83 9.77
CA MET A 173 -6.67 -9.87 8.72
C MET A 173 -5.45 -9.14 8.16
N VAL A 174 -5.08 -9.48 6.92
CA VAL A 174 -3.87 -8.94 6.26
C VAL A 174 -3.91 -7.42 6.11
N ALA A 175 -5.07 -6.84 5.79
CA ALA A 175 -5.22 -5.40 5.65
C ALA A 175 -4.89 -4.65 6.97
N ALA A 176 -5.39 -5.14 8.11
CA ALA A 176 -5.07 -4.57 9.41
C ALA A 176 -3.60 -4.77 9.81
N GLN A 177 -3.02 -5.93 9.47
CA GLN A 177 -1.58 -6.17 9.66
C GLN A 177 -0.73 -5.15 8.88
N CYS A 178 -1.05 -4.92 7.61
CA CYS A 178 -0.39 -3.92 6.76
C CYS A 178 -0.50 -2.51 7.38
N ARG A 179 -1.70 -2.09 7.77
CA ARG A 179 -1.92 -0.80 8.46
C ARG A 179 -1.14 -0.71 9.77
N ALA A 180 -1.06 -1.78 10.56
CA ALA A 180 -0.28 -1.82 11.78
C ALA A 180 1.23 -1.66 11.50
N VAL A 181 1.78 -2.32 10.47
CA VAL A 181 3.18 -2.16 10.04
C VAL A 181 3.47 -0.72 9.62
N ARG A 182 2.62 -0.14 8.77
CA ARG A 182 2.76 1.25 8.29
C ARG A 182 2.67 2.25 9.44
N THR A 183 1.72 2.06 10.35
CA THR A 183 1.54 2.87 11.57
C THR A 183 2.78 2.85 12.44
N TRP A 184 3.32 1.66 12.71
CA TRP A 184 4.58 1.52 13.44
C TRP A 184 5.73 2.26 12.75
N GLY A 185 5.79 2.21 11.41
CA GLY A 185 6.76 2.95 10.61
C GLY A 185 6.66 4.45 10.80
N VAL A 186 5.47 5.03 10.58
CA VAL A 186 5.20 6.47 10.75
C VAL A 186 5.57 6.92 12.15
N TRP A 187 5.10 6.22 13.18
CA TRP A 187 5.42 6.60 14.55
C TRP A 187 6.90 6.39 14.88
N SER A 188 7.57 5.36 14.39
CA SER A 188 9.02 5.21 14.63
C SER A 188 9.84 6.35 14.01
N MET A 189 9.33 6.96 12.95
CA MET A 189 9.92 8.09 12.24
C MET A 189 9.60 9.45 12.89
N HIS A 190 8.38 9.65 13.36
CA HIS A 190 7.87 10.96 13.78
C HIS A 190 7.59 11.06 15.28
N ALA A 191 7.48 9.94 15.99
CA ALA A 191 7.04 9.97 17.36
C ALA A 191 8.03 10.68 18.29
N GLY A 192 7.43 11.28 19.31
CA GLY A 192 8.13 11.85 20.45
C GLY A 192 8.91 10.81 21.25
N ARG A 193 9.45 11.27 22.39
CA ARG A 193 10.41 10.49 23.17
C ARG A 193 9.87 9.15 23.66
N TYR A 194 8.59 9.07 24.02
CA TYR A 194 8.02 7.89 24.67
C TYR A 194 7.84 6.70 23.72
N PHE A 195 7.24 6.90 22.55
CA PHE A 195 7.06 5.79 21.62
C PHE A 195 8.39 5.35 21.01
N ALA A 196 9.30 6.28 20.70
CA ALA A 196 10.61 5.94 20.13
C ALA A 196 11.45 4.99 21.04
N GLU A 197 11.25 5.03 22.36
CA GLU A 197 11.92 4.11 23.30
C GLU A 197 11.34 2.69 23.25
N VAL A 198 10.05 2.55 22.97
CA VAL A 198 9.37 1.24 22.91
C VAL A 198 9.26 0.69 21.49
N ALA A 199 9.41 1.52 20.46
CA ALA A 199 9.31 1.14 19.05
C ALA A 199 10.34 0.09 18.61
N THR A 200 11.48 0.01 19.30
CA THR A 200 12.54 -0.99 19.04
C THR A 200 12.52 -2.16 20.04
N ASN A 201 11.31 -2.51 20.50
CA ASN A 201 11.08 -3.69 21.33
C ASN A 201 11.49 -4.97 20.60
N THR A 202 12.24 -5.83 21.28
CA THR A 202 12.77 -7.08 20.72
C THR A 202 11.69 -8.05 20.27
N GLN A 203 10.53 -8.09 20.96
CA GLN A 203 9.40 -8.96 20.59
C GLN A 203 8.70 -8.49 19.32
N LEU A 204 8.60 -7.17 19.10
CA LEU A 204 8.04 -6.62 17.86
C LEU A 204 8.99 -6.91 16.69
N LEU A 205 10.29 -6.67 16.89
CA LEU A 205 11.29 -6.94 15.85
C LEU A 205 11.39 -8.43 15.51
N ALA A 206 11.20 -9.33 16.48
CA ALA A 206 11.12 -10.77 16.23
C ALA A 206 9.89 -11.13 15.37
N GLN A 207 8.72 -10.55 15.65
CA GLN A 207 7.53 -10.76 14.82
C GLN A 207 7.72 -10.26 13.39
N LEU A 208 8.33 -9.09 13.22
CA LEU A 208 8.66 -8.57 11.89
C LEU A 208 9.69 -9.45 11.18
N GLU A 209 10.68 -10.00 11.90
CA GLU A 209 11.62 -10.97 11.33
C GLU A 209 10.92 -12.25 10.87
N ASP A 210 9.98 -12.77 11.65
CA ASP A 210 9.18 -13.95 11.29
C ASP A 210 8.34 -13.67 10.02
N ILE A 211 7.69 -12.49 9.94
CA ILE A 211 6.93 -12.05 8.76
C ILE A 211 7.83 -12.00 7.52
N LEU A 212 9.04 -11.44 7.66
CA LEU A 212 9.99 -11.24 6.55
C LEU A 212 10.72 -12.51 6.11
N THR A 213 10.98 -13.45 7.03
CA THR A 213 11.71 -14.69 6.73
C THR A 213 10.79 -15.81 6.29
N ASN A 214 9.52 -15.80 6.70
CA ASN A 214 8.54 -16.81 6.32
C ASN A 214 8.11 -16.63 4.85
N PRO A 215 8.35 -17.62 3.97
CA PRO A 215 7.92 -17.56 2.58
C PRO A 215 6.40 -17.70 2.41
N LEU A 216 5.68 -18.17 3.44
CA LEU A 216 4.22 -18.33 3.42
C LEU A 216 3.47 -17.06 3.88
N THR A 217 4.19 -16.04 4.34
CA THR A 217 3.58 -14.75 4.66
C THR A 217 2.98 -14.13 3.40
N TYR A 218 1.80 -13.52 3.53
CA TYR A 218 1.15 -12.80 2.42
C TYR A 218 2.10 -11.78 1.76
N PRO A 219 2.25 -11.79 0.42
CA PRO A 219 3.19 -10.91 -0.28
C PRO A 219 3.00 -9.42 0.02
N ALA A 220 1.76 -8.95 0.14
CA ALA A 220 1.44 -7.55 0.46
C ALA A 220 2.02 -7.13 1.82
N LEU A 221 1.79 -7.93 2.87
CA LEU A 221 2.32 -7.67 4.21
C LEU A 221 3.86 -7.70 4.24
N ARG A 222 4.46 -8.66 3.53
CA ARG A 222 5.92 -8.76 3.42
C ARG A 222 6.51 -7.54 2.71
N SER A 223 5.85 -7.06 1.65
CA SER A 223 6.25 -5.85 0.93
C SER A 223 6.24 -4.63 1.84
N ASP A 224 5.13 -4.39 2.55
CA ASP A 224 5.01 -3.28 3.50
C ASP A 224 6.04 -3.36 4.63
N ALA A 225 6.27 -4.55 5.18
CA ALA A 225 7.28 -4.75 6.22
C ALA A 225 8.70 -4.45 5.71
N LEU A 226 9.03 -4.88 4.49
CA LEU A 226 10.33 -4.56 3.86
C LEU A 226 10.47 -3.05 3.61
N LEU A 227 9.44 -2.41 3.08
CA LEU A 227 9.41 -0.97 2.83
C LEU A 227 9.68 -0.18 4.12
N VAL A 228 8.93 -0.48 5.18
CA VAL A 228 9.05 0.23 6.46
C VAL A 228 10.39 -0.05 7.15
N VAL A 229 10.84 -1.32 7.20
CA VAL A 229 12.13 -1.65 7.83
C VAL A 229 13.30 -1.05 7.05
N GLY A 230 13.24 -1.06 5.71
CA GLY A 230 14.23 -0.43 4.84
C GLY A 230 14.32 1.07 5.07
N ALA A 231 13.17 1.75 5.17
CA ALA A 231 13.09 3.18 5.49
C ALA A 231 13.71 3.53 6.84
N LEU A 232 13.35 2.77 7.88
CA LEU A 232 13.87 2.98 9.23
C LEU A 232 15.37 2.67 9.33
N ALA A 233 15.86 1.68 8.58
CA ALA A 233 17.29 1.40 8.47
C ALA A 233 18.06 2.54 7.81
N SER A 234 17.52 3.13 6.73
CA SER A 234 18.10 4.32 6.08
C SER A 234 18.23 5.48 7.08
N ARG A 235 17.19 5.70 7.89
CA ARG A 235 17.16 6.75 8.90
C ARG A 235 18.03 6.47 10.14
N SER A 236 18.41 5.22 10.40
CA SER A 236 19.19 4.87 11.60
C SER A 236 20.58 5.51 11.62
N ARG A 237 21.10 5.95 10.46
CA ARG A 237 22.35 6.71 10.37
C ARG A 237 22.33 8.02 11.15
N GLN A 238 21.15 8.60 11.32
CA GLN A 238 20.93 9.87 12.04
C GLN A 238 20.34 9.63 13.43
N ASN A 239 19.91 8.41 13.74
CA ASN A 239 19.20 8.08 14.96
C ASN A 239 19.66 6.72 15.52
N ASP A 240 20.57 6.78 16.50
CA ASP A 240 21.14 5.61 17.18
C ASP A 240 20.08 4.68 17.78
N ARG A 241 18.89 5.21 18.11
CA ARG A 241 17.78 4.41 18.67
C ARG A 241 17.32 3.34 17.68
N LEU A 242 17.43 3.59 16.37
CA LEU A 242 17.01 2.67 15.32
C LEU A 242 18.10 1.66 14.93
N HIS A 243 19.23 1.60 15.63
CA HIS A 243 20.31 0.67 15.31
C HIS A 243 19.86 -0.80 15.33
N LYS A 244 18.90 -1.16 16.20
CA LYS A 244 18.31 -2.51 16.21
C LYS A 244 17.54 -2.83 14.93
N VAL A 245 16.87 -1.83 14.35
CA VAL A 245 16.13 -1.96 13.08
C VAL A 245 17.10 -2.15 11.92
N ALA A 246 18.21 -1.41 11.90
CA ALA A 246 19.27 -1.60 10.90
C ALA A 246 19.86 -3.02 10.93
N ARG A 247 20.01 -3.61 12.13
CA ARG A 247 20.43 -5.02 12.26
C ARG A 247 19.39 -5.99 11.71
N LEU A 248 18.10 -5.72 11.90
CA LEU A 248 17.03 -6.53 11.32
C LEU A 248 17.07 -6.45 9.79
N TRP A 249 17.21 -5.24 9.24
CA TRP A 249 17.36 -5.02 7.80
C TRP A 249 18.53 -5.79 7.21
N ALA A 250 19.71 -5.76 7.83
CA ALA A 250 20.88 -6.49 7.36
C ALA A 250 20.65 -8.01 7.22
N ARG A 251 19.74 -8.60 8.02
CA ARG A 251 19.40 -10.03 7.98
C ARG A 251 18.30 -10.37 6.98
N THR A 252 17.37 -9.44 6.74
CA THR A 252 16.10 -9.70 6.03
C THR A 252 16.02 -9.05 4.65
N ARG A 253 16.93 -8.12 4.34
CA ARG A 253 16.92 -7.40 3.05
C ARG A 253 17.09 -8.36 1.86
N PRO A 254 16.44 -8.06 0.72
CA PRO A 254 16.78 -8.68 -0.56
C PRO A 254 18.25 -8.42 -0.93
N SER A 255 18.87 -9.35 -1.67
CA SER A 255 20.26 -9.22 -2.14
C SER A 255 20.49 -8.00 -3.03
N THR A 256 19.45 -7.53 -3.71
CA THR A 256 19.46 -6.34 -4.58
C THR A 256 19.36 -5.03 -3.81
N SER A 257 18.94 -5.05 -2.54
CA SER A 257 18.65 -3.83 -1.78
C SER A 257 19.90 -3.29 -1.07
N PRO A 258 20.04 -1.95 -0.94
CA PRO A 258 21.20 -1.32 -0.32
C PRO A 258 21.40 -1.74 1.15
N GLU A 259 22.66 -1.84 1.58
CA GLU A 259 23.02 -2.30 2.93
C GLU A 259 22.44 -1.42 4.02
N HIS A 260 22.32 -0.14 3.75
CA HIS A 260 21.90 0.85 4.73
C HIS A 260 20.40 1.15 4.68
N GLY A 261 19.60 0.41 3.92
CA GLY A 261 18.18 0.68 3.77
C GLY A 261 17.86 1.59 2.59
N VAL A 262 16.58 1.66 2.26
CA VAL A 262 16.03 2.44 1.15
C VAL A 262 15.21 3.58 1.75
N PRO A 263 15.47 4.86 1.41
CA PRO A 263 14.61 5.95 1.87
C PRO A 263 13.19 5.80 1.31
N LEU A 264 12.18 6.31 2.03
CA LEU A 264 10.81 6.33 1.50
C LEU A 264 10.74 7.28 0.30
N SER A 265 10.19 6.78 -0.80
CA SER A 265 9.85 7.57 -1.99
C SER A 265 8.49 8.25 -1.86
N ALA A 266 7.56 7.64 -1.11
CA ALA A 266 6.20 8.11 -0.91
C ALA A 266 5.76 7.98 0.57
N PRO A 267 4.74 8.73 1.00
CA PRO A 267 4.13 8.52 2.31
C PRO A 267 3.57 7.09 2.45
N LEU A 268 3.62 6.53 3.66
CA LEU A 268 3.19 5.15 3.92
C LEU A 268 1.67 4.94 3.84
N PHE A 269 0.88 6.02 3.86
CA PHE A 269 -0.58 6.00 3.75
C PHE A 269 -1.03 6.82 2.53
N CYS A 270 -0.52 6.43 1.35
CA CYS A 270 -1.04 6.86 0.07
C CYS A 270 -1.58 5.62 -0.63
N ASP A 271 -2.73 5.14 -0.18
CA ASP A 271 -3.45 4.06 -0.87
C ASP A 271 -4.25 4.59 -2.08
N GLY A 272 -4.29 5.92 -2.27
CA GLY A 272 -4.66 6.51 -3.53
C GLY A 272 -3.73 5.96 -4.60
N ALA A 273 -4.31 5.26 -5.59
CA ALA A 273 -3.60 4.78 -6.78
C ALA A 273 -2.63 5.88 -7.22
N PRO A 274 -1.34 5.55 -7.48
CA PRO A 274 -0.34 6.54 -7.82
C PRO A 274 -0.95 7.39 -8.91
N SER A 275 -1.30 8.62 -8.54
CA SER A 275 -1.79 9.59 -9.50
C SER A 275 -0.66 9.65 -10.51
N GLU A 276 -0.92 9.21 -11.74
CA GLU A 276 -0.03 9.37 -12.88
C GLU A 276 0.05 10.86 -13.22
N ALA A 277 0.35 11.67 -12.22
CA ALA A 277 0.84 13.02 -12.35
C ALA A 277 2.20 12.86 -13.02
N GLY A 278 2.16 13.02 -14.34
CA GLY A 278 3.28 12.85 -15.24
C GLY A 278 4.58 13.40 -14.70
N ASP A 279 5.45 12.50 -14.29
CA ASP A 279 6.84 12.63 -14.64
C ASP A 279 6.92 12.26 -16.12
N ASP A 280 6.74 13.27 -16.97
CA ASP A 280 7.18 13.24 -18.34
C ASP A 280 8.71 13.44 -18.33
N PRO A 281 9.54 12.38 -18.41
CA PRO A 281 10.99 12.52 -18.55
C PRO A 281 11.38 13.17 -19.88
N TYR A 282 10.41 13.43 -20.78
CA TYR A 282 10.56 14.23 -21.98
C TYR A 282 9.95 15.62 -21.83
N GLY A 283 10.12 16.25 -20.66
CA GLY A 283 10.13 17.70 -20.55
C GLY A 283 11.02 18.30 -21.63
N GLU A 284 10.39 18.61 -22.76
CA GLU A 284 10.98 19.13 -23.97
C GLU A 284 11.71 20.41 -23.55
N PRO A 285 13.01 20.57 -23.89
CA PRO A 285 13.72 21.79 -23.56
C PRO A 285 12.94 22.93 -24.18
N VAL A 286 12.36 23.80 -23.35
CA VAL A 286 11.66 25.01 -23.77
C VAL A 286 12.61 25.79 -24.68
N VAL A 287 12.45 25.60 -25.99
CA VAL A 287 13.14 26.38 -27.00
C VAL A 287 12.50 27.76 -26.91
N PRO A 288 13.25 28.83 -26.62
CA PRO A 288 12.69 30.17 -26.61
C PRO A 288 12.07 30.44 -27.97
N SER A 289 10.76 30.68 -27.98
CA SER A 289 10.00 31.00 -29.18
C SER A 289 10.72 32.10 -29.97
N PRO A 290 11.00 31.91 -31.27
CA PRO A 290 11.60 32.94 -32.09
C PRO A 290 10.65 34.14 -32.23
N PRO A 291 11.17 35.37 -32.31
CA PRO A 291 10.37 36.58 -32.44
C PRO A 291 9.56 36.54 -33.75
N SER A 292 8.26 36.82 -33.63
CA SER A 292 7.33 36.89 -34.75
C SER A 292 7.81 37.86 -35.84
N PRO A 293 7.71 37.50 -37.13
CA PRO A 293 8.12 38.38 -38.22
C PRO A 293 7.18 39.58 -38.37
N PRO A 294 7.68 40.73 -38.85
CA PRO A 294 6.93 41.97 -38.93
C PRO A 294 5.88 41.93 -40.03
N LEU A 295 4.69 42.43 -39.67
CA LEU A 295 3.53 42.69 -40.54
C LEU A 295 3.94 43.50 -41.78
N LEU A 296 3.66 42.97 -42.97
CA LEU A 296 3.65 43.73 -44.22
C LEU A 296 2.26 44.33 -44.48
N PRO A 297 2.19 45.50 -45.15
CA PRO A 297 0.99 46.30 -45.23
C PRO A 297 -0.02 45.79 -46.28
N ALA A 298 -1.28 46.13 -45.99
CA ALA A 298 -2.48 45.86 -46.76
C ALA A 298 -2.33 46.04 -48.28
N GLN A 299 -2.84 45.06 -49.04
CA GLN A 299 -3.25 45.25 -50.42
C GLN A 299 -4.79 45.18 -50.51
N ASP A 300 -5.34 46.22 -51.12
CA ASP A 300 -6.77 46.43 -51.38
C ASP A 300 -7.37 45.40 -52.37
N PRO A 301 -8.70 45.18 -52.30
CA PRO A 301 -9.40 44.11 -53.01
C PRO A 301 -9.88 44.54 -54.40
N ALA A 302 -9.71 43.67 -55.39
CA ALA A 302 -10.37 43.78 -56.69
C ALA A 302 -11.17 42.51 -57.04
N SER A 303 -12.49 42.68 -56.99
CA SER A 303 -13.55 42.08 -57.82
C SER A 303 -13.43 40.62 -58.30
N ILE A 304 -14.29 39.75 -57.75
CA ILE A 304 -14.84 38.56 -58.44
C ILE A 304 -16.35 38.43 -58.09
N PRO A 305 -17.25 38.19 -59.07
CA PRO A 305 -18.72 38.32 -58.96
C PRO A 305 -19.44 37.12 -58.29
N PRO A 306 -20.75 37.27 -57.92
CA PRO A 306 -21.44 36.33 -57.05
C PRO A 306 -21.96 35.11 -57.81
N ARG A 307 -21.73 33.92 -57.25
CA ARG A 307 -22.43 32.69 -57.65
C ARG A 307 -23.57 32.41 -56.68
N THR A 308 -24.76 32.64 -57.19
CA THR A 308 -26.07 32.20 -56.69
C THR A 308 -26.08 30.67 -56.52
N VAL A 309 -26.33 30.18 -55.31
CA VAL A 309 -26.80 28.81 -55.10
C VAL A 309 -28.01 28.87 -54.17
N HIS A 310 -29.13 28.39 -54.72
CA HIS A 310 -30.42 28.18 -54.08
C HIS A 310 -30.30 27.20 -52.91
N VAL A 311 -30.87 27.57 -51.76
CA VAL A 311 -31.27 26.63 -50.71
C VAL A 311 -32.81 26.57 -50.74
N PRO A 312 -33.44 25.38 -50.82
CA PRO A 312 -34.88 25.28 -50.77
C PRO A 312 -35.40 25.31 -49.32
N ASP A 313 -36.41 26.14 -49.16
CA ASP A 313 -37.40 26.20 -48.08
C ASP A 313 -37.99 24.82 -47.73
N SER A 314 -38.20 24.57 -46.44
CA SER A 314 -39.18 23.59 -45.94
C SER A 314 -39.71 24.04 -44.57
N LEU A 315 -40.73 24.90 -44.63
CA LEU A 315 -42.02 24.86 -43.91
C LEU A 315 -42.11 24.07 -42.57
N SER A 316 -42.20 24.82 -41.45
CA SER A 316 -43.27 24.89 -40.40
C SER A 316 -44.18 23.67 -40.13
N PRO A 317 -44.73 23.41 -38.90
CA PRO A 317 -45.41 24.38 -37.99
C PRO A 317 -45.15 24.11 -36.47
N GLY A 318 -45.51 24.92 -35.45
CA GLY A 318 -46.53 25.94 -35.25
C GLY A 318 -47.52 25.50 -34.15
N LEU A 319 -47.63 26.30 -33.05
CA LEU A 319 -48.66 26.37 -31.97
C LEU A 319 -48.27 25.80 -30.57
N PRO A 320 -48.92 26.25 -29.45
CA PRO A 320 -49.21 27.63 -29.05
C PRO A 320 -48.90 27.93 -27.56
N LEU A 321 -48.73 29.23 -27.23
CA LEU A 321 -48.80 29.78 -25.86
C LEU A 321 -50.19 29.60 -25.22
N PRO A 322 -50.29 29.65 -23.88
CA PRO A 322 -51.24 30.60 -23.30
C PRO A 322 -50.76 31.36 -22.03
N HIS A 323 -51.06 32.67 -22.06
CA HIS A 323 -51.55 33.59 -21.02
C HIS A 323 -51.23 33.41 -19.51
N ALA A 324 -50.46 34.39 -19.01
CA ALA A 324 -50.78 35.37 -17.96
C ALA A 324 -51.51 34.97 -16.63
N VAL A 325 -50.72 34.99 -15.54
CA VAL A 325 -50.89 35.55 -14.15
C VAL A 325 -52.27 35.62 -13.47
N PRO A 326 -52.37 35.36 -12.14
CA PRO A 326 -52.13 36.45 -11.17
C PRO A 326 -51.45 36.08 -9.82
N ALA A 327 -50.70 37.07 -9.32
CA ALA A 327 -50.51 37.55 -7.95
C ALA A 327 -50.57 36.63 -6.70
N SER A 328 -49.47 36.76 -5.93
CA SER A 328 -49.43 36.99 -4.47
C SER A 328 -49.82 35.85 -3.52
N LEU A 329 -48.82 35.09 -3.06
CA LEU A 329 -48.63 34.78 -1.64
C LEU A 329 -47.12 34.66 -1.32
N THR A 330 -46.72 35.36 -0.28
CA THR A 330 -45.36 35.46 0.29
C THR A 330 -44.82 34.09 0.75
N PRO A 331 -43.58 33.68 0.40
CA PRO A 331 -42.98 32.50 0.98
C PRO A 331 -42.46 32.83 2.40
N SER A 332 -43.14 32.26 3.39
CA SER A 332 -42.68 32.22 4.76
C SER A 332 -41.37 31.44 4.82
N HIS A 333 -40.29 32.10 5.26
CA HIS A 333 -39.00 31.49 5.54
C HIS A 333 -39.18 30.37 6.59
N SER A 334 -39.18 29.11 6.15
CA SER A 334 -38.97 27.94 7.00
C SER A 334 -37.82 27.14 6.37
N SER A 335 -36.65 27.41 6.92
CA SER A 335 -35.31 27.09 6.41
C SER A 335 -34.73 25.86 7.12
N HIS A 336 -33.89 25.13 6.40
CA HIS A 336 -32.90 24.11 6.86
C HIS A 336 -33.24 22.61 6.78
N GLY A 337 -34.02 22.15 5.79
CA GLY A 337 -34.20 20.71 5.54
C GLY A 337 -33.83 20.17 4.15
N SER A 338 -33.61 21.03 3.15
CA SER A 338 -33.66 20.63 1.72
C SER A 338 -32.45 21.11 0.92
N CYS A 339 -31.25 20.66 1.29
CA CYS A 339 -30.03 20.86 0.47
C CYS A 339 -29.35 19.54 0.08
N ARG A 340 -29.72 18.41 0.72
CA ARG A 340 -29.10 17.10 0.44
C ARG A 340 -29.66 16.40 -0.80
N ALA A 341 -30.91 16.66 -1.17
CA ALA A 341 -31.55 15.97 -2.30
C ALA A 341 -31.09 16.49 -3.68
N ASP A 342 -30.57 17.72 -3.75
CA ASP A 342 -30.23 18.38 -5.03
C ASP A 342 -28.83 17.97 -5.53
N MET A 343 -27.87 17.80 -4.62
CA MET A 343 -26.50 17.38 -4.94
C MET A 343 -26.41 15.96 -5.54
N ASP A 344 -27.40 15.12 -5.24
CA ASP A 344 -27.47 13.75 -5.78
C ASP A 344 -27.79 13.73 -7.28
N GLY A 345 -28.52 14.73 -7.79
CA GLY A 345 -28.91 14.82 -9.20
C GLY A 345 -27.74 15.20 -10.11
N GLU A 346 -26.98 16.23 -9.74
CA GLU A 346 -25.81 16.67 -10.51
C GLU A 346 -24.71 15.61 -10.53
N ARG A 347 -24.45 14.98 -9.37
CA ARG A 347 -23.49 13.87 -9.27
C ARG A 347 -23.93 12.68 -10.13
N ARG A 348 -25.21 12.34 -10.15
CA ARG A 348 -25.76 11.28 -11.01
C ARG A 348 -25.53 11.60 -12.50
N ALA A 349 -25.87 12.81 -12.94
CA ALA A 349 -25.71 13.21 -14.34
C ALA A 349 -24.24 13.16 -14.79
N LEU A 350 -23.30 13.56 -13.91
CA LEU A 350 -21.86 13.44 -14.16
C LEU A 350 -21.43 11.97 -14.32
N VAL A 351 -21.90 11.07 -13.45
CA VAL A 351 -21.58 9.64 -13.55
C VAL A 351 -22.14 9.03 -14.83
N GLU A 352 -23.38 9.37 -15.21
CA GLU A 352 -23.98 8.92 -16.45
C GLU A 352 -23.21 9.39 -17.67
N GLN A 353 -22.73 10.65 -17.68
CA GLN A 353 -21.86 11.17 -18.72
C GLN A 353 -20.54 10.38 -18.81
N LYS A 354 -19.89 10.08 -17.68
CA LYS A 354 -18.66 9.28 -17.64
C LYS A 354 -18.88 7.85 -18.15
N CYS A 355 -19.98 7.20 -17.73
CA CYS A 355 -20.37 5.89 -18.25
C CYS A 355 -20.58 5.90 -19.77
N HIS A 356 -21.17 6.98 -20.30
CA HIS A 356 -21.36 7.14 -21.73
C HIS A 356 -20.03 7.27 -22.48
N THR A 357 -19.12 8.12 -22.00
CA THR A 357 -17.77 8.27 -22.57
C THR A 357 -16.99 6.95 -22.55
N ALA A 358 -17.01 6.22 -21.43
CA ALA A 358 -16.35 4.92 -21.31
C ALA A 358 -16.86 3.91 -22.36
N LYS A 359 -18.19 3.86 -22.56
CA LYS A 359 -18.83 3.00 -23.57
C LYS A 359 -18.47 3.41 -24.99
N MET A 360 -18.42 4.71 -25.28
CA MET A 360 -17.99 5.20 -26.60
C MET A 360 -16.53 4.82 -26.89
N ASN A 361 -15.63 5.02 -25.93
CA ASN A 361 -14.21 4.67 -26.09
C ASN A 361 -14.03 3.15 -26.30
N ALA A 362 -14.74 2.33 -25.52
CA ALA A 362 -14.76 0.88 -25.70
C ALA A 362 -15.24 0.48 -27.10
N ALA A 363 -16.35 1.05 -27.58
CA ALA A 363 -16.87 0.76 -28.91
C ALA A 363 -15.87 1.14 -30.02
N LEU A 364 -15.20 2.30 -29.89
CA LEU A 364 -14.16 2.74 -30.83
C LEU A 364 -12.95 1.81 -30.83
N LEU A 365 -12.49 1.36 -29.66
CA LEU A 365 -11.37 0.40 -29.59
C LEU A 365 -11.74 -0.92 -30.24
N THR A 366 -12.93 -1.44 -29.96
CA THR A 366 -13.42 -2.69 -30.58
C THR A 366 -13.49 -2.56 -32.10
N GLU A 367 -14.04 -1.46 -32.62
CA GLU A 367 -14.13 -1.22 -34.08
C GLU A 367 -12.75 -1.15 -34.73
N LEU A 368 -11.78 -0.46 -34.11
CA LEU A 368 -10.41 -0.39 -34.61
C LEU A 368 -9.72 -1.76 -34.62
N VAL A 369 -9.83 -2.52 -33.52
CA VAL A 369 -9.29 -3.88 -33.41
C VAL A 369 -9.89 -4.80 -34.47
N GLU A 370 -11.21 -4.73 -34.70
CA GLU A 370 -11.91 -5.54 -35.69
C GLU A 370 -11.60 -5.14 -37.14
N SER A 371 -11.37 -3.85 -37.40
CA SER A 371 -11.02 -3.34 -38.73
C SER A 371 -9.65 -3.81 -39.21
N GLY A 372 -8.76 -4.21 -38.28
CA GLY A 372 -7.37 -4.56 -38.57
C GLY A 372 -6.51 -3.36 -38.97
N GLU A 373 -6.91 -2.14 -38.60
CA GLU A 373 -6.08 -0.95 -38.77
C GLU A 373 -4.88 -0.98 -37.82
N ASP A 374 -3.67 -1.03 -38.39
CA ASP A 374 -2.40 -1.07 -37.65
C ASP A 374 -1.93 0.33 -37.19
N ASP A 375 -2.85 1.26 -36.90
CA ASP A 375 -2.47 2.54 -36.28
C ASP A 375 -2.22 2.34 -34.78
N ALA A 376 -1.03 1.82 -34.47
CA ALA A 376 -0.60 1.55 -33.10
C ALA A 376 -0.73 2.77 -32.18
N ALA A 377 -0.47 3.98 -32.71
CA ALA A 377 -0.54 5.21 -31.92
C ALA A 377 -1.99 5.54 -31.53
N LEU A 378 -2.94 5.39 -32.46
CA LEU A 378 -4.36 5.59 -32.17
C LEU A 378 -4.90 4.54 -31.19
N LEU A 379 -4.49 3.27 -31.37
CA LEU A 379 -4.85 2.18 -30.47
C LEU A 379 -4.31 2.40 -29.05
N ASP A 380 -3.07 2.88 -28.91
CA ASP A 380 -2.47 3.24 -27.62
C ASP A 380 -3.24 4.40 -26.96
N GLU A 381 -3.59 5.43 -27.72
CA GLU A 381 -4.34 6.59 -27.22
C GLU A 381 -5.72 6.20 -26.71
N ILE A 382 -6.47 5.40 -27.47
CA ILE A 382 -7.82 4.98 -27.08
C ILE A 382 -7.76 4.02 -25.90
N HIS A 383 -6.77 3.12 -25.87
CA HIS A 383 -6.56 2.25 -24.72
C HIS A 383 -6.29 3.04 -23.44
N ALA A 384 -5.42 4.05 -23.49
CA ALA A 384 -5.16 4.93 -22.35
C ALA A 384 -6.45 5.66 -21.90
N LYS A 385 -7.26 6.15 -22.84
CA LYS A 385 -8.57 6.76 -22.55
C LYS A 385 -9.58 5.81 -21.91
N ILE A 386 -9.55 4.52 -22.25
CA ILE A 386 -10.41 3.52 -21.59
C ILE A 386 -9.93 3.26 -20.17
N GLN A 387 -8.61 3.13 -19.95
CA GLN A 387 -8.03 2.95 -18.62
C GLN A 387 -8.34 4.15 -17.71
N GLU A 388 -8.19 5.38 -18.22
CA GLU A 388 -8.58 6.60 -17.50
C GLU A 388 -10.07 6.54 -17.12
N ALA A 389 -10.95 6.21 -18.05
CA ALA A 389 -12.38 6.10 -17.79
C ALA A 389 -12.73 5.01 -16.76
N GLN A 390 -11.97 3.90 -16.70
CA GLN A 390 -12.13 2.87 -15.66
C GLN A 390 -11.75 3.42 -14.28
N CYS A 391 -10.57 4.04 -14.17
CA CYS A 391 -10.10 4.65 -12.93
C CYS A 391 -11.07 5.73 -12.42
N GLU A 392 -11.68 6.50 -13.32
CA GLU A 392 -12.68 7.49 -12.93
C GLU A 392 -14.00 6.88 -12.46
N LEU A 393 -14.41 5.73 -13.00
CA LEU A 393 -15.67 5.07 -12.66
C LEU A 393 -15.61 4.23 -11.37
N GLU A 394 -14.45 3.72 -11.00
CA GLU A 394 -14.27 2.88 -9.80
C GLU A 394 -14.74 3.54 -8.49
N PRO A 395 -14.37 4.81 -8.17
CA PRO A 395 -14.88 5.50 -6.99
C PRO A 395 -16.41 5.65 -6.99
N HIS A 396 -17.02 5.75 -8.17
CA HIS A 396 -18.47 5.88 -8.33
C HIS A 396 -19.19 4.54 -8.11
N LEU A 397 -18.53 3.42 -8.36
CA LEU A 397 -19.07 2.08 -8.11
C LEU A 397 -19.32 1.83 -6.61
N ALA A 398 -18.34 2.17 -5.76
CA ALA A 398 -18.47 2.03 -4.31
C ALA A 398 -19.63 2.88 -3.78
N TRP A 399 -19.68 4.15 -4.19
CA TRP A 399 -20.76 5.07 -3.84
C TRP A 399 -22.15 4.60 -4.30
N ALA A 400 -22.28 4.11 -5.54
CA ALA A 400 -23.54 3.60 -6.06
C ALA A 400 -23.99 2.32 -5.31
N SER A 401 -23.05 1.45 -4.96
CA SER A 401 -23.32 0.21 -4.21
C SER A 401 -23.79 0.49 -2.78
N GLU A 402 -23.15 1.44 -2.09
CA GLU A 402 -23.57 1.87 -0.74
C GLU A 402 -24.99 2.46 -0.76
N ARG A 403 -25.30 3.29 -1.78
CA ARG A 403 -26.64 3.86 -1.95
C ARG A 403 -27.69 2.80 -2.22
N ALA A 404 -27.40 1.84 -3.09
CA ALA A 404 -28.30 0.72 -3.36
C ALA A 404 -28.53 -0.14 -2.10
N SER A 405 -27.59 -0.16 -1.16
CA SER A 405 -27.75 -0.90 0.11
C SER A 405 -28.55 -0.12 1.17
N THR A 406 -28.59 1.21 1.07
CA THR A 406 -29.13 2.10 2.13
C THR A 406 -30.52 2.64 1.80
N LEU A 407 -30.84 2.82 0.52
CA LEU A 407 -32.09 3.40 0.08
C LEU A 407 -33.20 2.34 -0.05
N GLU A 408 -34.45 2.77 0.14
CA GLU A 408 -35.64 1.93 -0.04
C GLU A 408 -36.62 2.57 -1.03
N GLY A 409 -37.53 1.76 -1.59
CA GLY A 409 -38.61 2.22 -2.46
C GLY A 409 -38.12 2.79 -3.79
N ALA A 410 -38.70 3.91 -4.24
CA ALA A 410 -38.38 4.49 -5.55
C ALA A 410 -36.92 4.98 -5.68
N ALA A 411 -36.30 5.40 -4.57
CA ALA A 411 -34.91 5.84 -4.55
C ALA A 411 -33.93 4.67 -4.71
N LEU A 412 -34.31 3.47 -4.25
CA LEU A 412 -33.54 2.24 -4.47
C LEU A 412 -33.47 1.89 -5.95
N CYS A 413 -34.61 1.88 -6.66
CA CYS A 413 -34.64 1.55 -8.09
C CYS A 413 -33.73 2.48 -8.92
N VAL A 414 -33.69 3.78 -8.56
CA VAL A 414 -32.80 4.75 -9.18
C VAL A 414 -31.31 4.44 -8.90
N ALA A 415 -30.97 4.06 -7.67
CA ALA A 415 -29.61 3.71 -7.31
C ALA A 415 -29.15 2.41 -7.98
N GLU A 416 -30.03 1.40 -8.07
CA GLU A 416 -29.79 0.13 -8.77
C GLU A 416 -29.59 0.34 -10.28
N GLU A 417 -30.39 1.21 -10.91
CA GLU A 417 -30.23 1.56 -12.33
C GLU A 417 -28.87 2.21 -12.60
N LEU A 418 -28.44 3.13 -11.74
CA LEU A 418 -27.13 3.77 -11.85
C LEU A 418 -25.99 2.77 -11.64
N LEU A 419 -26.11 1.89 -10.64
CA LEU A 419 -25.15 0.82 -10.37
C LEU A 419 -25.01 -0.11 -11.58
N HIS A 420 -26.13 -0.54 -12.16
CA HIS A 420 -26.15 -1.37 -13.37
C HIS A 420 -25.50 -0.65 -14.56
N THR A 421 -25.72 0.67 -14.69
CA THR A 421 -25.11 1.50 -15.74
C THR A 421 -23.59 1.55 -15.62
N ILE A 422 -23.05 1.72 -14.40
CA ILE A 422 -21.61 1.70 -14.12
C ILE A 422 -21.01 0.33 -14.43
N LEU A 423 -21.63 -0.75 -13.93
CA LEU A 423 -21.16 -2.12 -14.17
C LEU A 423 -21.15 -2.46 -15.66
N SER A 424 -22.19 -2.05 -16.39
CA SER A 424 -22.26 -2.22 -17.85
C SER A 424 -21.14 -1.46 -18.57
N ALA A 425 -20.83 -0.22 -18.16
CA ALA A 425 -19.74 0.55 -18.77
C ALA A 425 -18.37 -0.08 -18.50
N LEU A 426 -18.10 -0.49 -17.25
CA LEU A 426 -16.85 -1.16 -16.88
C LEU A 426 -16.68 -2.51 -17.59
N SER A 427 -17.77 -3.26 -17.76
CA SER A 427 -17.76 -4.52 -18.52
C SER A 427 -17.36 -4.29 -19.98
N SER A 428 -17.97 -3.31 -20.66
CA SER A 428 -17.62 -2.98 -22.05
C SER A 428 -16.16 -2.50 -22.18
N ALA A 429 -15.68 -1.71 -21.21
CA ALA A 429 -14.27 -1.29 -21.16
C ALA A 429 -13.33 -2.49 -21.04
N ASN A 430 -13.57 -3.40 -20.11
CA ASN A 430 -12.74 -4.59 -19.91
C ASN A 430 -12.73 -5.53 -21.13
N GLU A 431 -13.88 -5.70 -21.79
CA GLU A 431 -13.98 -6.51 -23.00
C GLU A 431 -13.14 -5.92 -24.15
N ALA A 432 -13.21 -4.61 -24.36
CA ALA A 432 -12.43 -3.92 -25.38
C ALA A 432 -10.91 -4.01 -25.12
N LEU A 433 -10.48 -3.85 -23.85
CA LEU A 433 -9.07 -4.02 -23.46
C LEU A 433 -8.59 -5.46 -23.69
N ALA A 434 -9.40 -6.45 -23.31
CA ALA A 434 -9.06 -7.86 -23.52
C ALA A 434 -8.90 -8.21 -25.00
N LEU A 435 -9.78 -7.69 -25.88
CA LEU A 435 -9.66 -7.87 -27.33
C LEU A 435 -8.32 -7.33 -27.84
N ARG A 436 -7.93 -6.12 -27.42
CA ARG A 436 -6.64 -5.52 -27.78
C ARG A 436 -5.45 -6.38 -27.32
N ASP A 437 -5.47 -6.86 -26.08
CA ASP A 437 -4.38 -7.68 -25.53
C ASP A 437 -4.20 -8.98 -26.31
N THR A 438 -5.31 -9.61 -26.75
CA THR A 438 -5.23 -10.81 -27.58
C THR A 438 -4.62 -10.54 -28.97
N GLN A 439 -4.91 -9.38 -29.56
CA GLN A 439 -4.33 -8.97 -30.84
C GLN A 439 -2.83 -8.69 -30.72
N SER A 440 -2.42 -7.97 -29.66
CA SER A 440 -1.00 -7.68 -29.42
C SER A 440 -0.20 -8.95 -29.11
N GLY A 441 -0.79 -9.92 -28.41
CA GLY A 441 -0.13 -11.20 -28.11
C GLY A 441 0.05 -12.08 -29.34
N ALA A 442 -0.89 -12.05 -30.29
CA ALA A 442 -0.81 -12.83 -31.53
C ALA A 442 0.33 -12.38 -32.44
N ALA A 443 0.63 -11.07 -32.49
CA ALA A 443 1.71 -10.51 -33.30
C ALA A 443 3.10 -11.06 -32.90
N CYS A 444 3.30 -11.38 -31.61
CA CYS A 444 4.58 -11.87 -31.10
C CYS A 444 4.90 -13.33 -31.51
N ILE A 445 3.91 -14.13 -31.88
CA ILE A 445 4.09 -15.58 -32.15
C ILE A 445 4.41 -15.86 -33.63
N HIS A 446 4.20 -14.92 -34.54
CA HIS A 446 4.47 -15.10 -35.98
C HIS A 446 5.77 -14.44 -36.48
N GLY A 447 6.53 -13.78 -35.59
CA GLY A 447 7.78 -13.09 -35.96
C GLY A 447 9.04 -13.96 -35.94
N ASP A 448 9.03 -15.11 -35.28
CA ASP A 448 10.20 -15.99 -35.19
C ASP A 448 10.01 -17.20 -36.11
N SER A 449 10.05 -16.94 -37.42
CA SER A 449 10.38 -17.98 -38.40
C SER A 449 11.81 -18.43 -38.12
N PHE A 450 11.92 -19.30 -37.12
CA PHE A 450 13.14 -20.00 -36.74
C PHE A 450 13.65 -20.71 -38.01
N ASP A 451 14.67 -20.11 -38.63
CA ASP A 451 15.43 -20.73 -39.71
C ASP A 451 16.11 -21.95 -39.07
N ALA A 452 15.48 -23.10 -39.25
CA ALA A 452 15.91 -24.38 -38.72
C ALA A 452 17.19 -24.82 -39.46
N SER A 453 18.31 -24.19 -39.11
CA SER A 453 19.61 -24.80 -39.31
C SER A 453 19.73 -25.97 -38.34
N GLU A 454 19.65 -27.17 -38.90
CA GLU A 454 19.91 -28.46 -38.26
C GLU A 454 21.28 -28.41 -37.55
N ASP A 455 21.30 -28.18 -36.25
CA ASP A 455 22.46 -28.47 -35.40
C ASP A 455 22.08 -29.59 -34.42
N GLU A 456 22.70 -30.74 -34.67
CA GLU A 456 22.48 -32.05 -34.06
C GLU A 456 23.07 -32.04 -32.62
N GLY A 457 22.39 -31.33 -31.72
CA GLY A 457 22.77 -31.16 -30.32
C GLY A 457 22.33 -32.32 -29.42
N VAL A 458 23.29 -33.19 -29.09
CA VAL A 458 23.20 -34.31 -28.14
C VAL A 458 22.54 -33.90 -26.80
N PRO A 459 21.58 -34.69 -26.25
CA PRO A 459 20.91 -34.36 -25.00
C PRO A 459 21.86 -34.40 -23.81
N ALA A 460 22.03 -33.25 -23.16
CA ALA A 460 22.81 -33.11 -21.93
C ALA A 460 22.14 -33.84 -20.76
N GLN A 461 22.77 -34.91 -20.29
CA GLN A 461 22.39 -35.59 -19.05
C GLN A 461 22.62 -34.70 -17.82
N PRO A 462 21.68 -34.66 -16.86
CA PRO A 462 21.86 -33.92 -15.61
C PRO A 462 22.93 -34.58 -14.71
N SER A 463 23.89 -33.77 -14.28
CA SER A 463 25.06 -34.17 -13.50
C SER A 463 24.71 -34.65 -12.07
N ALA A 464 25.08 -35.89 -11.77
CA ALA A 464 24.81 -36.61 -10.52
C ALA A 464 25.72 -36.24 -9.31
N LYS A 465 26.23 -35.00 -9.20
CA LYS A 465 27.26 -34.63 -8.19
C LYS A 465 26.81 -33.77 -7.00
N ALA A 466 25.51 -33.64 -6.72
CA ALA A 466 25.00 -32.80 -5.63
C ALA A 466 24.48 -33.56 -4.37
N LEU A 467 24.95 -34.78 -4.09
CA LEU A 467 24.58 -35.51 -2.86
C LEU A 467 25.71 -35.44 -1.80
N GLY A 468 25.88 -34.25 -1.22
CA GLY A 468 26.84 -34.00 -0.14
C GLY A 468 26.31 -34.39 1.24
N LYS A 469 26.86 -35.47 1.80
CA LYS A 469 27.15 -35.74 3.23
C LYS A 469 26.21 -35.09 4.28
N ARG A 470 25.16 -35.81 4.68
CA ARG A 470 24.58 -35.65 6.03
C ARG A 470 25.33 -36.57 6.99
N ARG A 471 26.02 -35.99 7.96
CA ARG A 471 26.62 -36.70 9.09
C ARG A 471 25.48 -37.26 9.96
N ALA A 472 25.53 -38.55 10.25
CA ALA A 472 24.77 -39.16 11.32
C ALA A 472 25.17 -38.49 12.64
N LEU A 473 24.22 -37.86 13.32
CA LEU A 473 24.36 -37.52 14.73
C LEU A 473 23.88 -38.75 15.50
N ASP A 474 24.81 -39.37 16.23
CA ASP A 474 24.51 -40.41 17.20
C ASP A 474 23.53 -39.87 18.25
N GLU A 475 22.32 -40.42 18.28
CA GLU A 475 21.39 -40.22 19.39
C GLU A 475 21.90 -40.98 20.62
N PRO A 476 22.08 -40.32 21.78
CA PRO A 476 22.42 -41.01 23.02
C PRO A 476 21.22 -41.85 23.50
N CYS A 477 21.48 -43.16 23.54
CA CYS A 477 20.66 -44.23 24.10
C CYS A 477 19.90 -43.80 25.37
N LYS A 478 18.56 -43.74 25.26
CA LYS A 478 17.63 -43.47 26.35
C LYS A 478 17.53 -44.73 27.23
N PRO A 479 17.75 -44.66 28.55
CA PRO A 479 17.68 -45.84 29.42
C PRO A 479 16.25 -46.39 29.53
N PRO A 480 16.08 -47.72 29.67
CA PRO A 480 14.77 -48.37 29.74
C PRO A 480 14.02 -47.99 31.02
N LEU A 481 12.72 -47.72 30.88
CA LEU A 481 11.80 -47.44 31.97
C LEU A 481 11.58 -48.69 32.85
N PRO A 482 11.43 -48.52 34.18
CA PRO A 482 11.16 -49.62 35.10
C PRO A 482 9.75 -50.21 34.91
N PRO A 483 9.56 -51.52 35.18
CA PRO A 483 8.27 -52.18 35.07
C PRO A 483 7.28 -51.64 36.10
N LEU A 484 6.06 -51.41 35.63
CA LEU A 484 4.92 -51.05 36.47
C LEU A 484 4.49 -52.28 37.32
N PRO A 485 4.07 -52.09 38.58
CA PRO A 485 3.60 -53.18 39.44
C PRO A 485 2.25 -53.72 38.97
N ASP A 486 2.14 -55.05 38.96
CA ASP A 486 0.90 -55.78 38.66
C ASP A 486 -0.18 -55.49 39.73
N SER A 487 -1.42 -55.31 39.26
CA SER A 487 -2.64 -55.22 40.08
C SER A 487 -3.52 -56.43 39.86
#